data_AF-A0A371MS23-F1
#
_entry.id   AF-A0A371MS23-F1
#
_cell.length_a   1.000
_cell.length_b   1.000
_cell.length_c   1.000
_cell.angle_alpha   90.00
_cell.angle_beta   90.00
_cell.angle_gamma   90.00
#
_symmetry.space_group_name_H-M   'P 1'
#
loop_
_entity.id
_entity.type
_entity.pdbx_description
1 polymer ?
#
loop_
_entity_poly.entity_id
_entity_poly.type
_entity_poly.pdbx_seq_one_letter_code
_entity_poly.pdbx_strand_id
1 'polypeptide(L)'
;MPLRTQRYDLTDEIERIDDELADLKATRQDLIDADEDKRDAIGQVNQRITTLEAEQRGARWARDEAHLSPSEGGVEVWDHSVDTLEFAALSAGEIAEIFSEITNRTQRVVNIHMVAQGTVDAPYHDSDASYDERVETVGGGLPAAFVKFAYNRINSLSTVGNPAGTASKRSPAETRSQTPTSN
;
A
#
# COMPACT_ATOMS: atom_id res chain seq x y z
N MET A 1 -14.68 14.93 -11.23
CA MET A 1 -13.65 15.35 -10.26
C MET A 1 -12.35 14.69 -10.69
N PRO A 2 -11.20 15.39 -10.69
CA PRO A 2 -9.92 14.75 -10.97
C PRO A 2 -9.63 13.68 -9.91
N LEU A 3 -9.11 12.52 -10.33
CA LEU A 3 -8.66 11.47 -9.41
C LEU A 3 -7.51 12.04 -8.55
N ARG A 4 -7.49 11.69 -7.26
CA ARG A 4 -6.38 12.07 -6.39
C ARG A 4 -5.18 11.20 -6.75
N THR A 5 -4.18 11.77 -7.40
CA THR A 5 -2.91 11.11 -7.65
C THR A 5 -1.87 11.53 -6.62
N GLN A 6 -0.88 10.67 -6.39
CA GLN A 6 0.28 10.97 -5.56
C GLN A 6 1.52 10.33 -6.17
N ARG A 7 2.57 11.13 -6.31
CA ARG A 7 3.91 10.68 -6.67
C ARG A 7 4.68 10.29 -5.41
N TYR A 8 5.37 9.17 -5.47
CA TYR A 8 6.17 8.61 -4.39
C TYR A 8 7.61 8.48 -4.85
N ASP A 9 8.54 9.09 -4.11
CA ASP A 9 9.96 8.82 -4.26
C ASP A 9 10.29 7.49 -3.59
N LEU A 10 10.98 6.60 -4.30
CA LEU A 10 11.29 5.25 -3.83
C LEU A 10 12.28 5.29 -2.65
N THR A 11 13.21 6.23 -2.63
CA THR A 11 14.17 6.39 -1.52
C THR A 11 13.44 6.85 -0.28
N ASP A 12 12.64 7.91 -0.39
CA ASP A 12 11.84 8.43 0.74
C ASP A 12 10.88 7.36 1.28
N GLU A 13 10.26 6.56 0.39
CA GLU A 13 9.37 5.48 0.83
C GLU A 13 10.11 4.34 1.52
N ILE A 14 11.32 3.99 1.09
CA ILE A 14 12.15 2.99 1.78
C ILE A 14 12.53 3.49 3.17
N GLU A 15 12.97 4.74 3.29
CA GLU A 15 13.32 5.36 4.58
C GLU A 15 12.11 5.42 5.52
N ARG A 16 10.96 5.88 5.02
CA ARG A 16 9.71 5.91 5.79
C ARG A 16 9.30 4.52 6.30
N ILE A 17 9.47 3.49 5.48
CA ILE A 17 9.18 2.11 5.89
C ILE A 17 10.20 1.61 6.92
N ASP A 18 11.48 1.93 6.77
CA ASP A 18 12.54 1.58 7.73
C ASP A 18 12.25 2.18 9.11
N ASP A 19 11.87 3.46 9.16
CA ASP A 19 11.47 4.14 10.40
C ASP A 19 10.24 3.49 11.04
N GLU A 20 9.19 3.24 10.26
CA GLU A 20 7.96 2.59 10.76
C GLU A 20 8.25 1.16 11.28
N LEU A 21 9.16 0.43 10.62
CA LEU A 21 9.60 -0.89 11.07
C LEU A 21 10.37 -0.82 12.39
N ALA A 22 11.22 0.19 12.58
CA ALA A 22 11.96 0.39 13.82
C ALA A 22 10.99 0.66 14.99
N ASP A 23 10.02 1.55 14.80
CA ASP A 23 9.00 1.89 15.80
C ASP A 23 8.13 0.69 16.17
N LEU A 24 7.70 -0.11 15.18
CA LEU A 24 6.90 -1.30 15.43
C LEU A 24 7.68 -2.40 16.12
N LYS A 25 8.98 -2.55 15.83
CA LYS A 25 9.85 -3.51 16.52
C LYS A 25 10.06 -3.11 17.99
N ALA A 26 10.22 -1.81 18.26
CA ALA A 26 10.27 -1.28 19.63
C ALA A 26 8.94 -1.51 20.37
N THR A 27 7.81 -1.16 19.72
CA THR A 27 6.46 -1.39 20.27
C THR A 27 6.22 -2.87 20.57
N ARG A 28 6.67 -3.77 19.69
CA ARG A 28 6.57 -5.22 19.91
C ARG A 28 7.35 -5.64 21.16
N GLN A 29 8.55 -5.09 21.35
CA GLN A 29 9.39 -5.40 22.50
C GLN A 29 8.73 -4.93 23.79
N ASP A 30 8.21 -3.70 23.82
CA ASP A 30 7.48 -3.15 24.97
C ASP A 30 6.25 -4.01 25.34
N LEU A 31 5.51 -4.51 24.33
CA LEU A 31 4.37 -5.40 24.54
C LEU A 31 4.76 -6.77 25.09
N ILE A 32 5.94 -7.29 24.72
CA ILE A 32 6.47 -8.55 25.24
C ILE A 32 6.89 -8.37 26.70
N ASP A 33 7.55 -7.25 27.01
CA ASP A 33 8.10 -6.97 28.34
C ASP A 33 7.01 -6.60 29.37
N ALA A 34 5.83 -6.18 28.91
CA ALA A 34 4.71 -5.80 29.77
C ALA A 34 4.00 -6.98 30.48
N ASP A 35 4.34 -8.24 30.20
CA ASP A 35 3.93 -9.50 30.87
C ASP A 35 2.40 -9.76 31.01
N GLU A 36 1.55 -8.83 30.54
CA GLU A 36 0.09 -8.94 30.51
C GLU A 36 -0.37 -9.66 29.22
N ASP A 37 -1.58 -10.22 29.18
CA ASP A 37 -2.09 -10.99 28.02
C ASP A 37 -2.34 -10.07 26.79
N LYS A 38 -1.25 -9.70 26.10
CA LYS A 38 -1.21 -8.82 24.93
C LYS A 38 -1.06 -9.59 23.61
N ARG A 39 -1.39 -10.89 23.60
CA ARG A 39 -1.19 -11.76 22.43
C ARG A 39 -1.83 -11.21 21.15
N ASP A 40 -3.03 -10.64 21.25
CA ASP A 40 -3.70 -10.03 20.09
C ASP A 40 -2.98 -8.79 19.56
N ALA A 41 -2.50 -7.92 20.45
CA ALA A 41 -1.75 -6.71 20.08
C ALA A 41 -0.41 -7.08 19.44
N ILE A 42 0.31 -8.06 20.01
CA ILE A 42 1.55 -8.59 19.43
C ILE A 42 1.27 -9.19 18.05
N GLY A 43 0.16 -9.91 17.89
CA GLY A 43 -0.28 -10.44 16.60
C GLY A 43 -0.49 -9.36 15.54
N GLN A 44 -1.17 -8.27 15.90
CA GLN A 44 -1.38 -7.12 15.00
C GLN A 44 -0.08 -6.43 14.60
N VAL A 45 0.82 -6.21 15.57
CA VAL A 45 2.15 -5.62 15.30
C VAL A 45 2.97 -6.51 14.38
N ASN A 46 3.02 -7.83 14.62
CA ASN A 46 3.73 -8.77 13.77
C ASN A 46 3.18 -8.82 12.34
N GLN A 47 1.86 -8.75 12.19
CA GLN A 47 1.21 -8.69 10.88
C GLN A 47 1.59 -7.40 10.14
N ARG A 48 1.66 -6.26 10.84
CA ARG A 48 2.08 -4.99 10.24
C ARG A 48 3.55 -5.02 9.83
N ILE A 49 4.44 -5.53 10.70
CA ILE A 49 5.87 -5.73 10.38
C ILE A 49 6.03 -6.57 9.11
N THR A 50 5.38 -7.74 9.06
CA THR A 50 5.44 -8.64 7.88
C THR A 50 4.94 -7.95 6.60
N THR A 51 3.97 -7.05 6.74
CA THR A 51 3.44 -6.28 5.62
C THR A 51 4.43 -5.23 5.14
N LEU A 52 5.02 -4.46 6.05
CA LEU A 52 6.02 -3.44 5.74
C LEU A 52 7.32 -4.03 5.18
N GLU A 53 7.79 -5.17 5.69
CA GLU A 53 8.97 -5.85 5.14
C GLU A 53 8.75 -6.30 3.69
N ALA A 54 7.52 -6.71 3.35
CA ALA A 54 7.17 -7.03 1.98
C ALA A 54 7.08 -5.77 1.09
N GLU A 55 6.50 -4.68 1.61
CA GLU A 55 6.46 -3.39 0.92
C GLU A 55 7.86 -2.85 0.64
N GLN A 56 8.74 -2.87 1.65
CA GLN A 56 10.12 -2.44 1.54
C GLN A 56 10.88 -3.22 0.46
N ARG A 57 10.73 -4.55 0.45
CA ARG A 57 11.35 -5.39 -0.58
C ARG A 57 10.86 -5.00 -1.97
N GLY A 58 9.57 -4.69 -2.11
CA GLY A 58 9.00 -4.22 -3.37
C GLY A 58 9.57 -2.88 -3.82
N ALA A 59 9.67 -1.90 -2.91
CA ALA A 59 10.24 -0.59 -3.20
C ALA A 59 11.74 -0.67 -3.52
N ARG A 60 12.50 -1.49 -2.79
CA ARG A 60 13.92 -1.74 -3.09
C ARG A 60 14.12 -2.40 -4.44
N TRP A 61 13.32 -3.41 -4.78
CA TRP A 61 13.37 -4.00 -6.12
C TRP A 61 13.10 -2.95 -7.20
N ALA A 62 12.07 -2.11 -7.03
CA ALA A 62 11.73 -1.06 -7.99
C ALA A 62 12.87 -0.07 -8.23
N ARG A 63 13.62 0.26 -7.17
CA ARG A 63 14.74 1.21 -7.23
C ARG A 63 16.02 0.56 -7.75
N ASP A 64 16.35 -0.62 -7.25
CA ASP A 64 17.69 -1.21 -7.36
C ASP A 64 17.78 -2.28 -8.47
N GLU A 65 16.68 -2.95 -8.80
CA GLU A 65 16.69 -4.17 -9.62
C GLU A 65 15.77 -4.09 -10.85
N ALA A 66 14.75 -3.24 -10.84
CA ALA A 66 13.74 -3.24 -11.89
C ALA A 66 14.30 -2.85 -13.27
N HIS A 67 15.36 -2.06 -13.32
CA HIS A 67 16.03 -1.67 -14.57
C HIS A 67 16.99 -2.75 -15.13
N LEU A 68 17.15 -3.88 -14.42
CA LEU A 68 17.99 -4.99 -14.88
C LEU A 68 17.33 -5.73 -16.06
N SER A 69 18.08 -6.62 -16.69
CA SER A 69 17.53 -7.45 -17.77
C SER A 69 16.41 -8.37 -17.25
N PRO A 70 15.45 -8.79 -18.10
CA PRO A 70 14.45 -9.79 -17.71
C PRO A 70 15.07 -11.11 -17.20
N SER A 71 16.23 -11.50 -17.71
CA SER A 71 17.00 -12.66 -17.22
C SER A 71 17.54 -12.51 -15.79
N GLU A 72 17.69 -11.28 -15.30
CA GLU A 72 18.16 -10.95 -13.96
C GLU A 72 17.02 -10.58 -13.01
N GLY A 73 15.77 -10.62 -13.49
CA GLY A 73 14.57 -10.30 -12.70
C GLY A 73 14.12 -8.84 -12.77
N GLY A 74 14.63 -8.07 -13.74
CA GLY A 74 14.15 -6.73 -14.06
C GLY A 74 13.10 -6.71 -15.18
N VAL A 75 12.79 -5.52 -15.67
CA VAL A 75 11.79 -5.23 -16.69
C VAL A 75 12.44 -4.35 -17.76
N GLU A 76 12.47 -4.82 -19.01
CA GLU A 76 13.25 -4.19 -20.09
C GLU A 76 12.86 -2.72 -20.36
N VAL A 77 11.59 -2.37 -20.15
CA VAL A 77 11.09 -1.00 -20.34
C VAL A 77 11.30 -0.08 -19.13
N TRP A 78 11.79 -0.62 -18.00
CA TRP A 78 12.00 0.14 -16.78
C TRP A 78 13.34 0.88 -16.83
N ASP A 79 13.28 2.20 -16.99
CA ASP A 79 14.48 3.03 -17.08
C ASP A 79 15.20 3.14 -15.72
N HIS A 80 16.54 3.06 -15.76
CA HIS A 80 17.42 3.22 -14.59
C HIS A 80 17.29 4.56 -13.83
N SER A 81 16.72 5.59 -14.48
CA SER A 81 16.47 6.91 -13.89
C SER A 81 15.13 7.01 -13.17
N VAL A 82 14.30 5.96 -13.19
CA VAL A 82 13.03 5.92 -12.46
C VAL A 82 13.30 5.82 -10.97
N ASP A 83 13.21 6.96 -10.29
CA ASP A 83 13.28 7.09 -8.83
C ASP A 83 11.90 7.26 -8.19
N THR A 84 10.87 7.49 -9.00
CA THR A 84 9.54 7.90 -8.55
C THR A 84 8.43 7.16 -9.28
N LEU A 85 7.33 6.91 -8.57
CA LEU A 85 6.13 6.23 -9.10
C LEU A 85 4.89 7.06 -8.79
N GLU A 86 3.95 7.15 -9.74
CA GLU A 86 2.69 7.86 -9.54
C GLU A 86 1.50 6.89 -9.52
N PHE A 87 0.73 6.97 -8.42
CA PHE A 87 -0.47 6.17 -8.22
C PHE A 87 -1.70 7.06 -8.07
N ALA A 88 -2.85 6.55 -8.54
CA ALA A 88 -4.16 7.17 -8.40
C ALA A 88 -5.01 6.46 -7.34
N ALA A 89 -5.80 7.25 -6.61
CA ALA A 89 -6.95 6.73 -5.88
C ALA A 89 -7.98 6.17 -6.87
N LEU A 90 -8.50 4.98 -6.58
CA LEU A 90 -9.63 4.40 -7.28
C LEU A 90 -10.93 4.79 -6.58
N SER A 91 -11.92 5.18 -7.37
CA SER A 91 -13.28 5.42 -6.90
C SER A 91 -13.98 4.11 -6.52
N ALA A 92 -15.05 4.22 -5.72
CA ALA A 92 -15.87 3.06 -5.39
C ALA A 92 -16.49 2.38 -6.63
N GLY A 93 -16.74 3.13 -7.70
CA GLY A 93 -17.24 2.61 -8.97
C GLY A 93 -16.20 1.75 -9.68
N GLU A 94 -14.97 2.24 -9.82
CA GLU A 94 -13.86 1.51 -10.43
C GLU A 94 -13.51 0.24 -9.65
N ILE A 95 -13.53 0.32 -8.31
CA ILE A 95 -13.34 -0.85 -7.45
C ILE A 95 -14.46 -1.88 -7.67
N ALA A 96 -15.72 -1.43 -7.77
CA ALA A 96 -16.85 -2.31 -8.02
C ALA A 96 -16.79 -2.98 -9.40
N GLU A 97 -16.33 -2.25 -10.42
CA GLU A 97 -16.10 -2.75 -11.78
C GLU A 97 -15.04 -3.86 -11.77
N ILE A 98 -13.88 -3.61 -11.16
CA ILE A 98 -12.83 -4.65 -10.94
C ILE A 98 -13.43 -5.90 -10.28
N PHE A 99 -14.21 -5.74 -9.21
CA PHE A 99 -14.83 -6.88 -8.52
C PHE A 99 -15.89 -7.62 -9.34
N SER A 100 -16.46 -6.97 -10.35
CA SER A 100 -17.43 -7.57 -11.28
C SER A 100 -16.75 -8.38 -12.39
N GLU A 101 -15.54 -7.98 -12.79
CA GLU A 101 -14.76 -8.63 -13.85
C GLU A 101 -14.00 -9.86 -13.34
N ILE A 102 -13.51 -9.83 -12.09
CA ILE A 102 -12.72 -10.93 -11.55
C ILE A 102 -13.60 -12.12 -11.14
N THR A 103 -13.36 -13.27 -11.77
CA THR A 103 -14.04 -14.53 -11.41
C THR A 103 -13.47 -15.13 -10.11
N ASN A 104 -12.18 -14.92 -9.85
CA ASN A 104 -11.49 -15.40 -8.65
C ASN A 104 -11.07 -14.21 -7.77
N ARG A 105 -11.70 -14.07 -6.60
CA ARG A 105 -11.46 -12.96 -5.66
C ARG A 105 -10.35 -13.23 -4.65
N THR A 106 -9.35 -14.03 -5.00
CA THR A 106 -8.14 -14.13 -4.16
C THR A 106 -7.48 -12.75 -4.06
N GLN A 107 -6.89 -12.46 -2.89
CA GLN A 107 -6.19 -11.19 -2.65
C GLN A 107 -5.15 -10.88 -3.74
N ARG A 108 -4.45 -11.91 -4.24
CA ARG A 108 -3.48 -11.75 -5.32
C ARG A 108 -4.11 -11.17 -6.58
N VAL A 109 -5.24 -11.70 -7.02
CA VAL A 109 -5.95 -11.22 -8.21
C VAL A 109 -6.44 -9.80 -7.99
N VAL A 110 -7.06 -9.51 -6.85
CA VAL A 110 -7.51 -8.14 -6.51
C VAL A 110 -6.35 -7.14 -6.56
N ASN A 111 -5.19 -7.49 -5.99
CA ASN A 111 -4.02 -6.63 -6.03
C ASN A 111 -3.55 -6.34 -7.45
N ILE A 112 -3.52 -7.35 -8.32
CA ILE A 112 -3.10 -7.21 -9.72
C ILE A 112 -4.00 -6.20 -10.45
N HIS A 113 -5.32 -6.38 -10.37
CA HIS A 113 -6.26 -5.50 -11.06
C HIS A 113 -6.24 -4.07 -10.50
N MET A 114 -6.16 -3.91 -9.17
CA MET A 114 -6.07 -2.58 -8.58
C MET A 114 -4.77 -1.86 -8.95
N VAL A 115 -3.64 -2.57 -9.07
CA VAL A 115 -2.37 -1.98 -9.52
C VAL A 115 -2.41 -1.64 -11.00
N ALA A 116 -2.97 -2.51 -11.85
CA ALA A 116 -3.14 -2.24 -13.28
C ALA A 116 -4.01 -1.01 -13.54
N GLN A 117 -5.06 -0.81 -12.74
CA GLN A 117 -5.95 0.35 -12.85
C GLN A 117 -5.40 1.62 -12.19
N GLY A 118 -4.74 1.47 -11.03
CA GLY A 118 -4.35 2.59 -10.17
C GLY A 118 -2.96 3.14 -10.42
N THR A 119 -2.20 2.61 -11.38
CA THR A 119 -0.88 3.16 -11.73
C THR A 119 -1.01 4.17 -12.87
N VAL A 120 -0.55 5.39 -12.61
CA VAL A 120 -0.65 6.53 -13.54
C VAL A 120 0.56 6.59 -14.45
N ASP A 121 1.74 6.54 -13.84
CA ASP A 121 3.03 6.51 -14.52
C ASP A 121 3.65 5.14 -14.27
N ALA A 122 3.48 4.23 -15.24
CA ALA A 122 3.84 2.83 -15.12
C ALA A 122 5.12 2.54 -15.93
N PRO A 123 6.30 2.48 -15.30
CA PRO A 123 7.57 2.24 -15.99
C PRO A 123 7.74 0.78 -16.47
N TYR A 124 6.70 -0.04 -16.36
CA TYR A 124 6.75 -1.48 -16.64
C TYR A 124 5.84 -1.92 -17.79
N HIS A 125 5.08 -1.01 -18.39
CA HIS A 125 4.33 -1.27 -19.62
C HIS A 125 4.22 0.02 -20.45
N ASP A 126 3.89 -0.12 -21.73
CA ASP A 126 3.69 1.03 -22.60
C ASP A 126 2.49 1.87 -22.15
N SER A 127 2.56 3.19 -22.39
CA SER A 127 1.51 4.13 -21.97
C SER A 127 0.16 3.88 -22.65
N ASP A 128 0.16 3.26 -23.83
CA ASP A 128 -1.00 2.89 -24.63
C ASP A 128 -1.46 1.44 -24.41
N ALA A 129 -0.81 0.69 -23.52
CA ALA A 129 -1.21 -0.66 -23.15
C ALA A 129 -2.68 -0.68 -22.69
N SER A 130 -3.44 -1.63 -23.24
CA SER A 130 -4.82 -1.91 -22.85
C SER A 130 -4.88 -2.42 -21.41
N TYR A 131 -6.05 -2.34 -20.79
CA TYR A 131 -6.22 -2.82 -19.41
C TYR A 131 -5.84 -4.30 -19.23
N ASP A 132 -6.19 -5.17 -20.19
CA ASP A 132 -5.84 -6.59 -20.13
C ASP A 132 -4.32 -6.81 -20.17
N GLU A 133 -3.60 -6.06 -21.02
CA GLU A 133 -2.13 -6.11 -21.09
C GLU A 133 -1.48 -5.61 -19.80
N ARG A 134 -2.06 -4.58 -19.16
CA ARG A 134 -1.59 -4.10 -17.84
C ARG A 134 -1.80 -5.15 -16.76
N VAL A 135 -2.96 -5.81 -16.75
CA VAL A 135 -3.26 -6.90 -15.81
C VAL A 135 -2.29 -8.07 -16.01
N GLU A 136 -2.02 -8.45 -17.25
CA GLU A 136 -1.05 -9.51 -17.57
C GLU A 136 0.36 -9.13 -17.10
N THR A 137 0.80 -7.92 -17.42
CA THR A 137 2.11 -7.38 -17.01
C THR A 137 2.26 -7.41 -15.49
N VAL A 138 1.27 -6.91 -14.76
CA VAL A 138 1.31 -6.91 -13.29
C VAL A 138 1.21 -8.32 -12.71
N GLY A 139 0.45 -9.22 -13.34
CA GLY A 139 0.19 -10.57 -12.85
C GLY A 139 1.32 -11.58 -13.10
N GLY A 140 2.10 -11.37 -14.16
CA GLY A 140 3.16 -12.28 -14.61
C GLY A 140 4.56 -11.66 -14.68
N GLY A 141 4.66 -10.35 -14.92
CA GLY A 141 5.94 -9.66 -15.13
C GLY A 141 6.52 -9.00 -13.88
N LEU A 142 5.74 -8.81 -12.82
CA LEU A 142 6.19 -8.09 -11.62
C LEU A 142 6.32 -9.00 -10.39
N PRO A 143 7.34 -8.78 -9.54
CA PRO A 143 7.45 -9.49 -8.27
C PRO A 143 6.26 -9.21 -7.35
N ALA A 144 5.79 -10.24 -6.65
CA ALA A 144 4.65 -10.12 -5.73
C ALA A 144 4.87 -9.06 -4.61
N ALA A 145 6.11 -8.84 -4.20
CA ALA A 145 6.47 -7.80 -3.24
C ALA A 145 6.19 -6.38 -3.78
N PHE A 146 6.55 -6.13 -5.04
CA PHE A 146 6.27 -4.85 -5.70
C PHE A 146 4.77 -4.64 -5.91
N VAL A 147 4.05 -5.66 -6.41
CA VAL A 147 2.59 -5.59 -6.56
C VAL A 147 1.91 -5.28 -5.23
N LYS A 148 2.39 -5.85 -4.12
CA LYS A 148 1.88 -5.55 -2.78
C LYS A 148 2.18 -4.11 -2.35
N PHE A 149 3.40 -3.61 -2.62
CA PHE A 149 3.77 -2.22 -2.36
C PHE A 149 2.85 -1.23 -3.11
N ALA A 150 2.73 -1.40 -4.43
CA ALA A 150 1.90 -0.54 -5.27
C ALA A 150 0.42 -0.61 -4.85
N TYR A 151 -0.10 -1.82 -4.62
CA TYR A 151 -1.47 -2.02 -4.13
C TYR A 151 -1.72 -1.26 -2.82
N ASN A 152 -0.80 -1.32 -1.85
CA ASN A 152 -1.00 -0.66 -0.56
C ASN A 152 -1.02 0.87 -0.69
N ARG A 153 -0.25 1.46 -1.62
CA ARG A 153 -0.30 2.90 -1.91
C ARG A 153 -1.61 3.29 -2.58
N ILE A 154 -2.02 2.57 -3.62
CA ILE A 154 -3.31 2.77 -4.30
C ILE A 154 -4.47 2.62 -3.31
N ASN A 155 -4.47 1.56 -2.50
CA ASN A 155 -5.51 1.29 -1.53
C ASN A 155 -5.57 2.38 -0.44
N SER A 156 -4.41 2.86 0.03
CA SER A 156 -4.34 3.99 0.97
C SER A 156 -4.98 5.24 0.37
N LEU A 157 -4.60 5.61 -0.86
CA LEU A 157 -5.18 6.75 -1.57
C LEU A 157 -6.70 6.61 -1.79
N SER A 158 -7.15 5.41 -2.10
CA SER A 158 -8.57 5.07 -2.35
C SER A 158 -9.41 5.04 -1.08
N THR A 159 -8.77 4.83 0.09
CA THR A 159 -9.46 4.73 1.39
C THR A 159 -9.45 6.06 2.15
N VAL A 160 -8.49 6.96 1.91
CA VAL A 160 -8.47 8.30 2.51
C VAL A 160 -9.59 9.15 1.92
N GLY A 161 -10.77 9.07 2.55
CA GLY A 161 -12.02 9.66 2.10
C GLY A 161 -13.22 8.69 2.14
N ASN A 162 -12.98 7.41 2.40
CA ASN A 162 -13.99 6.37 2.51
C ASN A 162 -14.11 5.88 3.97
N PRO A 163 -14.98 6.47 4.82
CA PRO A 163 -15.14 6.08 6.22
C PRO A 163 -15.79 4.69 6.42
N ALA A 164 -16.09 3.95 5.36
CA ALA A 164 -16.68 2.62 5.42
C ALA A 164 -15.61 1.52 5.44
N GLY A 165 -14.75 1.51 6.46
CA GLY A 165 -13.69 0.50 6.56
C GLY A 165 -12.90 0.59 7.86
N THR A 166 -13.49 0.07 8.93
CA THR A 166 -12.86 -0.25 10.23
C THR A 166 -12.37 0.92 11.13
N ALA A 167 -13.25 1.27 12.07
CA ALA A 167 -12.95 1.55 13.48
C ALA A 167 -12.02 2.73 13.85
N SER A 168 -12.44 3.96 13.53
CA SER A 168 -12.28 5.03 14.52
C SER A 168 -13.33 4.83 15.62
N LYS A 169 -12.95 4.10 16.68
CA LYS A 169 -13.58 4.32 17.98
C LYS A 169 -13.19 5.74 18.42
N ARG A 170 -13.97 6.74 17.99
CA ARG A 170 -14.15 7.95 18.78
C ARG A 170 -14.73 7.48 20.10
N SER A 171 -13.90 7.36 21.13
CA SER A 171 -14.39 7.31 22.50
C SER A 171 -15.01 8.68 22.81
N PRO A 172 -16.33 8.78 23.05
CA PRO A 172 -16.90 9.96 23.69
C PRO A 172 -16.77 9.72 25.19
N ALA A 173 -15.61 10.05 25.74
CA ALA A 173 -15.39 10.00 27.18
C ALA A 173 -14.60 11.24 27.62
N GLU A 174 -15.29 12.38 27.64
CA GLU A 174 -15.12 13.37 28.71
C GLU A 174 -16.38 14.25 28.79
N THR A 175 -17.47 13.62 29.26
CA THR A 175 -18.54 14.36 29.94
C THR A 175 -18.17 14.44 31.41
N ARG A 176 -17.99 15.67 31.89
CA ARG A 176 -18.06 16.21 33.28
C ARG A 176 -16.79 17.03 33.54
N SER A 177 -16.81 18.20 34.14
CA SER A 177 -17.83 19.13 34.64
C SER A 177 -17.00 20.33 35.15
N GLN A 178 -17.47 21.57 35.00
CA GLN A 178 -17.53 22.57 36.07
C GLN A 178 -17.85 23.99 35.55
N THR A 179 -18.90 24.55 36.15
CA THR A 179 -19.40 25.94 36.12
C THR A 179 -18.33 26.94 36.63
N PRO A 180 -18.36 28.21 36.21
CA PRO A 180 -18.89 29.30 37.07
C PRO A 180 -19.66 30.38 36.28
N THR A 181 -20.90 30.73 36.65
CA THR A 181 -21.32 31.83 37.56
C THR A 181 -21.23 33.25 36.97
N SER A 182 -22.41 33.91 36.98
CA SER A 182 -22.73 35.36 37.03
C SER A 182 -22.62 36.23 35.78
N ASN A 183 -23.77 36.79 35.38
CA ASN A 183 -24.14 38.18 35.68
C ASN A 183 -25.66 38.31 35.88
#